data_AF-A0A5J4QBW7-F1
#
_entry.id   AF-A0A5J4QBW7-F1
#
_cell.length_a   1.000
_cell.length_b   1.000
_cell.length_c   1.000
_cell.angle_alpha   90.00
_cell.angle_beta   90.00
_cell.angle_gamma   90.00
#
_symmetry.space_group_name_H-M   'P 1'
#
loop_
_entity.id
_entity.type
_entity.pdbx_description
1 polymer ?
#
loop_
_entity_poly.entity_id
_entity_poly.type
_entity_poly.pdbx_seq_one_letter_code
_entity_poly.pdbx_strand_id
1 'polypeptide(L)'
;MMKIENISIEDSLGKEYSEHPIFTQLDYYADFYDSLSFSIMGFVSIGTTAITNIDTYAYSSMKGTIESIKDILKKGRINDAYSLLRKYYDSTIINIYANLYLQDNQSIENFIVSQIDNWLKGIEMIPEYRIISKYIKDSPKLSVINKLLQRDDRYKKTRNRCNDHTHYNFYQHYLLNNNNIYNSNRTNYLVIFAKDIESVFIQHLAYTFYLNDHYMMSSDYIDCLDMGIQPEEDSQYWVANFIQEIFDKVIKTKRYDIAEEIKRHTTMQLG
;
A
#
# COMPACT_ATOMS: atom_id res chain seq x y z
N MET A 1 -32.51 27.84 -24.82
CA MET A 1 -31.82 26.71 -24.18
C MET A 1 -30.36 27.08 -24.08
N MET A 2 -29.90 27.51 -22.91
CA MET A 2 -28.51 27.95 -22.71
C MET A 2 -27.62 26.70 -22.72
N LYS A 3 -26.67 26.61 -23.65
CA LYS A 3 -25.65 25.55 -23.64
C LYS A 3 -24.83 25.76 -22.38
N ILE A 4 -24.95 24.86 -21.41
CA ILE A 4 -23.97 24.78 -20.31
C ILE A 4 -22.70 24.29 -20.99
N GLU A 5 -21.76 25.18 -21.24
CA GLU A 5 -20.40 24.80 -21.62
C GLU A 5 -19.87 23.83 -20.56
N ASN A 6 -19.23 22.74 -20.99
CA ASN A 6 -18.54 21.83 -20.08
C ASN A 6 -17.36 22.59 -19.46
N ILE A 7 -17.60 23.27 -18.34
CA ILE A 7 -16.56 23.91 -17.53
C ILE A 7 -15.53 22.82 -17.19
N SER A 8 -14.26 23.05 -17.54
CA SER A 8 -13.21 22.07 -17.21
C SER A 8 -12.98 22.01 -15.70
N ILE A 9 -12.34 20.94 -15.22
CA ILE A 9 -12.00 20.85 -13.80
C ILE A 9 -11.04 21.97 -13.38
N GLU A 10 -10.13 22.37 -14.26
CA GLU A 10 -9.25 23.52 -14.01
C GLU A 10 -10.03 24.84 -13.94
N ASP A 11 -10.99 25.05 -14.84
CA ASP A 11 -11.83 26.25 -14.81
C ASP A 11 -12.69 26.33 -13.53
N SER A 12 -13.07 25.18 -12.97
CA SER A 12 -13.90 25.11 -11.75
C SER A 12 -13.12 25.10 -10.43
N LEU A 13 -11.96 24.44 -10.38
CA LEU A 13 -11.19 24.21 -9.15
C LEU A 13 -9.85 24.95 -9.13
N GLY A 14 -9.44 25.54 -10.25
CA GLY A 14 -8.19 26.26 -10.40
C GLY A 14 -6.99 25.37 -10.71
N LYS A 15 -5.96 26.00 -11.28
CA LYS A 15 -4.70 25.37 -11.68
C LYS A 15 -3.94 24.70 -10.52
N GLU A 16 -3.98 25.31 -9.34
CA GLU A 16 -3.35 24.77 -8.13
C GLU A 16 -3.93 23.39 -7.76
N TYR A 17 -5.22 23.17 -8.02
CA TYR A 17 -5.86 21.88 -7.80
C TYR A 17 -5.46 20.89 -8.90
N SER A 18 -5.59 21.26 -10.19
CA SER A 18 -5.38 20.35 -11.32
C SER A 18 -3.92 19.90 -11.49
N GLU A 19 -2.96 20.74 -11.09
CA GLU A 19 -1.53 20.46 -11.13
C GLU A 19 -0.94 20.04 -9.78
N HIS A 20 -1.79 19.73 -8.79
CA HIS A 20 -1.31 19.38 -7.46
C HIS A 20 -0.39 18.13 -7.50
N PRO A 21 0.76 18.13 -6.78
CA PRO A 21 1.75 17.02 -6.83
C PRO A 21 1.22 15.64 -6.44
N ILE A 22 0.06 15.57 -5.79
CA ILE A 22 -0.62 14.32 -5.43
C ILE A 22 -0.85 13.41 -6.66
N PHE A 23 -1.12 13.98 -7.84
CA PHE A 23 -1.40 13.15 -9.00
C PHE A 23 -0.16 12.37 -9.47
N THR A 24 1.01 13.01 -9.45
CA THR A 24 2.29 12.34 -9.74
C THR A 24 2.67 11.37 -8.63
N GLN A 25 2.39 11.69 -7.36
CA GLN A 25 2.61 10.76 -6.24
C GLN A 25 1.77 9.49 -6.38
N LEU A 26 0.50 9.61 -6.78
CA LEU A 26 -0.40 8.48 -7.00
C LEU A 26 0.10 7.58 -8.14
N ASP A 27 0.55 8.16 -9.25
CA ASP A 27 1.17 7.41 -10.34
C ASP A 27 2.39 6.64 -9.86
N TYR A 28 3.29 7.32 -9.14
CA TYR A 28 4.51 6.72 -8.63
C TYR A 28 4.24 5.53 -7.69
N TYR A 29 3.22 5.61 -6.83
CA TYR A 29 2.84 4.50 -5.95
C TYR A 29 2.12 3.37 -6.69
N ALA A 30 1.31 3.69 -7.71
CA ALA A 30 0.66 2.69 -8.55
C ALA A 30 1.70 1.89 -9.36
N ASP A 31 2.65 2.57 -9.99
CA ASP A 31 3.73 1.96 -10.77
C ASP A 31 4.65 1.10 -9.90
N PHE A 32 4.89 1.52 -8.65
CA PHE A 32 5.60 0.71 -7.68
C PHE A 32 4.88 -0.61 -7.39
N TYR A 33 3.57 -0.57 -7.11
CA TYR A 33 2.81 -1.80 -6.85
C TYR A 33 2.74 -2.70 -8.08
N ASP A 34 2.70 -2.14 -9.28
CA ASP A 34 2.76 -2.91 -10.53
C ASP A 34 4.08 -3.66 -10.66
N SER A 35 5.19 -2.94 -10.47
CA SER A 35 6.54 -3.48 -10.53
C SER A 35 6.74 -4.55 -9.47
N LEU A 36 6.31 -4.28 -8.23
CA LEU A 36 6.38 -5.23 -7.13
C LEU A 36 5.57 -6.49 -7.44
N SER A 37 4.30 -6.32 -7.84
CA SER A 37 3.39 -7.42 -8.23
C SER A 37 4.04 -8.37 -9.23
N PHE A 38 4.66 -7.82 -10.27
CA PHE A 38 5.34 -8.60 -11.30
C PHE A 38 6.58 -9.30 -10.75
N SER A 39 7.45 -8.57 -10.04
CA SER A 39 8.71 -9.09 -9.50
C SER A 39 8.55 -10.27 -8.53
N ILE A 40 7.46 -10.29 -7.75
CA ILE A 40 7.25 -11.32 -6.72
C ILE A 40 6.40 -12.50 -7.17
N MET A 41 5.87 -12.48 -8.40
CA MET A 41 4.89 -13.46 -8.89
C MET A 41 5.41 -14.91 -8.80
N GLY A 42 6.72 -15.11 -9.00
CA GLY A 42 7.38 -16.41 -8.95
C GLY A 42 7.59 -16.98 -7.54
N PHE A 43 7.51 -16.17 -6.48
CA PHE A 43 7.66 -16.66 -5.11
C PHE A 43 6.36 -17.32 -4.63
N VAL A 44 6.22 -18.63 -4.83
CA VAL A 44 4.99 -19.37 -4.47
C VAL A 44 4.63 -19.15 -3.00
N SER A 45 3.38 -18.78 -2.72
CA SER A 45 2.87 -18.59 -1.35
C SER A 45 2.65 -19.94 -0.65
N ILE A 46 3.72 -20.41 0.00
CA ILE A 46 3.69 -21.64 0.82
C ILE A 46 2.59 -21.52 1.88
N GLY A 47 1.83 -22.60 2.08
CA GLY A 47 0.70 -22.59 3.00
C GLY A 47 -0.66 -22.42 2.32
N THR A 48 -0.71 -22.30 0.99
CA THR A 48 -1.97 -22.15 0.23
C THR A 48 -2.04 -23.08 -0.98
N THR A 49 -3.21 -23.21 -1.59
CA THR A 49 -3.40 -23.92 -2.87
C THR A 49 -3.17 -23.04 -4.11
N ALA A 50 -2.70 -21.80 -3.93
CA ALA A 50 -2.45 -20.87 -5.03
C ALA A 50 -1.25 -21.31 -5.89
N ILE A 51 -1.37 -21.10 -7.21
CA ILE A 51 -0.35 -21.48 -8.19
C ILE A 51 0.78 -20.44 -8.28
N THR A 52 0.47 -19.17 -7.93
CA THR A 52 1.44 -18.07 -7.91
C THR A 52 1.37 -17.37 -6.55
N ASN A 53 2.27 -16.42 -6.33
CA ASN A 53 2.26 -15.62 -5.11
C ASN A 53 0.92 -14.89 -4.93
N ILE A 54 0.17 -15.13 -3.84
CA ILE A 54 -1.10 -14.46 -3.58
C ILE A 54 -0.95 -12.94 -3.43
N ASP A 55 0.24 -12.47 -3.04
CA ASP A 55 0.54 -11.05 -2.90
C ASP A 55 0.59 -10.33 -4.26
N THR A 56 0.85 -11.04 -5.36
CA THR A 56 0.75 -10.45 -6.72
C THR A 56 -0.67 -9.90 -6.95
N TYR A 57 -1.69 -10.66 -6.55
CA TYR A 57 -3.09 -10.23 -6.69
C TYR A 57 -3.42 -9.08 -5.75
N ALA A 58 -2.86 -9.08 -4.54
CA ALA A 58 -3.03 -8.01 -3.58
C ALA A 58 -2.43 -6.69 -4.10
N TYR A 59 -1.20 -6.72 -4.62
CA TYR A 59 -0.51 -5.53 -5.12
C TYR A 59 -1.12 -4.98 -6.40
N SER A 60 -1.50 -5.86 -7.34
CA SER A 60 -2.28 -5.46 -8.51
C SER A 60 -3.62 -4.79 -8.13
N SER A 61 -4.32 -5.31 -7.12
CA SER A 61 -5.55 -4.71 -6.59
C SER A 61 -5.32 -3.36 -5.88
N MET A 62 -4.20 -3.21 -5.17
CA MET A 62 -3.79 -1.95 -4.55
C MET A 62 -3.48 -0.89 -5.61
N LYS A 63 -2.73 -1.24 -6.66
CA LYS A 63 -2.50 -0.38 -7.84
C LYS A 63 -3.84 0.14 -8.39
N GLY A 64 -4.76 -0.76 -8.73
CA GLY A 64 -6.06 -0.37 -9.28
C GLY A 64 -6.89 0.53 -8.34
N THR A 65 -6.75 0.35 -7.03
CA THR A 65 -7.39 1.23 -6.03
C THR A 65 -6.76 2.62 -6.01
N ILE A 66 -5.43 2.72 -6.14
CA ILE A 66 -4.70 4.01 -6.22
C ILE A 66 -5.03 4.75 -7.53
N GLU A 67 -5.10 4.05 -8.66
CA GLU A 67 -5.55 4.62 -9.93
C GLU A 67 -7.00 5.12 -9.83
N SER A 68 -7.88 4.37 -9.16
CA SER A 68 -9.25 4.80 -8.90
C SER A 68 -9.30 6.05 -8.02
N ILE A 69 -8.44 6.16 -7.00
CA ILE A 69 -8.31 7.38 -6.18
C ILE A 69 -7.94 8.57 -7.08
N LYS A 70 -6.94 8.40 -7.94
CA LYS A 70 -6.49 9.44 -8.88
C LYS A 70 -7.63 9.90 -9.78
N ASP A 71 -8.38 8.98 -10.38
CA ASP A 71 -9.51 9.30 -11.27
C ASP A 71 -10.62 10.07 -10.56
N ILE A 72 -10.91 9.72 -9.31
CA ILE A 72 -11.91 10.40 -8.49
C ILE A 72 -11.45 11.79 -8.06
N LEU A 73 -10.17 11.95 -7.68
CA LEU A 73 -9.59 13.25 -7.39
C LEU A 73 -9.53 14.16 -8.62
N LYS A 74 -9.21 13.63 -9.82
CA LYS A 74 -9.28 14.38 -11.07
C LYS A 74 -10.68 14.91 -11.38
N LYS A 75 -11.73 14.25 -10.87
CA LYS A 75 -13.12 14.71 -10.95
C LYS A 75 -13.51 15.65 -9.82
N GLY A 76 -12.59 16.04 -8.94
CA GLY A 76 -12.85 16.96 -7.84
C GLY A 76 -13.57 16.36 -6.64
N ARG A 77 -13.77 15.03 -6.57
CA ARG A 77 -14.59 14.38 -5.54
C ARG A 77 -13.72 13.86 -4.38
N ILE A 78 -13.22 14.80 -3.56
CA ILE A 78 -12.20 14.47 -2.54
C ILE A 78 -12.75 13.53 -1.46
N ASN A 79 -14.02 13.66 -1.09
CA ASN A 79 -14.59 12.79 -0.05
C ASN A 79 -14.74 11.34 -0.52
N ASP A 80 -15.11 11.14 -1.78
CA ASP A 80 -15.17 9.80 -2.38
C ASP A 80 -13.77 9.18 -2.46
N ALA A 81 -12.76 9.99 -2.79
CA ALA A 81 -11.36 9.54 -2.77
C ALA A 81 -10.92 9.07 -1.37
N TYR A 82 -11.37 9.71 -0.28
CA TYR A 82 -11.08 9.25 1.08
C TYR A 82 -11.75 7.91 1.41
N SER A 83 -12.92 7.61 0.83
CA SER A 83 -13.53 6.29 0.97
C SER A 83 -12.73 5.21 0.27
N LEU A 84 -12.11 5.52 -0.87
CA LEU A 84 -11.16 4.63 -1.53
C LEU A 84 -9.84 4.52 -0.76
N LEU A 85 -9.35 5.61 -0.15
CA LEU A 85 -8.17 5.57 0.73
C LEU A 85 -8.44 4.69 1.97
N ARG A 86 -9.66 4.72 2.53
CA ARG A 86 -10.08 3.84 3.61
C ARG A 86 -10.00 2.36 3.19
N LYS A 87 -10.47 2.05 1.98
CA LYS A 87 -10.40 0.71 1.39
C LYS A 87 -8.95 0.27 1.15
N TYR A 88 -8.12 1.15 0.55
CA TYR A 88 -6.70 0.90 0.35
C TYR A 88 -5.99 0.58 1.68
N TYR A 89 -6.25 1.37 2.74
CA TYR A 89 -5.74 1.09 4.09
C TYR A 89 -6.13 -0.32 4.55
N ASP A 90 -7.41 -0.71 4.42
CA ASP A 90 -7.82 -2.06 4.82
C ASP A 90 -7.10 -3.13 4.01
N SER A 91 -6.97 -2.94 2.69
CA SER A 91 -6.25 -3.87 1.81
C SER A 91 -4.80 -4.05 2.24
N THR A 92 -4.07 -2.97 2.59
CA THR A 92 -2.69 -3.10 3.06
C THR A 92 -2.62 -3.92 4.35
N ILE A 93 -3.53 -3.69 5.30
CA ILE A 93 -3.55 -4.41 6.57
C ILE A 93 -3.96 -5.87 6.43
N ILE A 94 -4.92 -6.17 5.54
CA ILE A 94 -5.32 -7.55 5.20
C ILE A 94 -4.14 -8.30 4.57
N ASN A 95 -3.40 -7.66 3.67
CA ASN A 95 -2.22 -8.27 3.04
C ASN A 95 -1.13 -8.63 4.08
N ILE A 96 -0.82 -7.71 5.01
CA ILE A 96 0.14 -7.99 6.08
C ILE A 96 -0.34 -9.13 6.99
N TYR A 97 -1.63 -9.15 7.31
CA TYR A 97 -2.21 -10.23 8.11
C TYR A 97 -2.07 -11.58 7.43
N ALA A 98 -2.42 -11.68 6.14
CA ALA A 98 -2.35 -12.93 5.41
C ALA A 98 -0.92 -13.51 5.45
N ASN A 99 0.08 -12.66 5.17
CA ASN A 99 1.49 -13.04 5.23
C ASN A 99 1.93 -13.49 6.62
N LEU A 100 1.63 -12.69 7.64
CA LEU A 100 1.99 -13.02 9.02
C LEU A 100 1.32 -14.32 9.48
N TYR A 101 0.03 -14.49 9.18
CA TYR A 101 -0.74 -15.67 9.57
C TYR A 101 -0.24 -16.93 8.87
N LEU A 102 0.15 -16.85 7.58
CA LEU A 102 0.81 -17.94 6.88
C LEU A 102 2.13 -18.30 7.56
N GLN A 103 3.00 -17.32 7.83
CA GLN A 103 4.29 -17.56 8.48
C GLN A 103 4.18 -18.09 9.92
N ASP A 104 3.08 -17.82 10.63
CA ASP A 104 2.86 -18.27 12.01
C ASP A 104 2.22 -19.65 12.09
N ASN A 105 1.45 -20.06 11.07
CA ASN A 105 0.64 -21.28 11.12
C ASN A 105 1.06 -22.35 10.10
N GLN A 106 1.88 -22.02 9.12
CA GLN A 106 2.42 -23.00 8.18
C GLN A 106 3.40 -23.92 8.90
N SER A 107 3.17 -25.22 8.80
CA SER A 107 4.06 -26.25 9.32
C SER A 107 3.96 -27.52 8.49
N ILE A 108 4.79 -28.52 8.79
CA ILE A 108 4.69 -29.84 8.14
C ILE A 108 3.32 -30.49 8.41
N GLU A 109 2.76 -30.26 9.60
CA GLU A 109 1.46 -30.79 10.03
C GLU A 109 0.28 -29.96 9.48
N ASN A 110 0.52 -28.68 9.19
CA ASN A 110 -0.45 -27.73 8.65
C ASN A 110 0.07 -27.13 7.33
N PHE A 111 0.25 -27.99 6.32
CA PHE A 111 0.83 -27.60 5.04
C PHE A 111 -0.07 -26.64 4.25
N ILE A 112 -1.39 -26.74 4.42
CA ILE A 112 -2.37 -25.78 3.87
C ILE A 112 -3.04 -25.08 5.05
N VAL A 113 -2.79 -23.78 5.19
CA VAL A 113 -3.39 -22.94 6.21
C VAL A 113 -4.83 -22.61 5.80
N SER A 114 -5.76 -23.45 6.25
CA SER A 114 -7.16 -23.46 5.83
C SER A 114 -7.83 -22.09 5.88
N GLN A 115 -7.54 -21.27 6.89
CA GLN A 115 -8.15 -19.95 7.02
C GLN A 115 -7.84 -19.05 5.80
N ILE A 116 -6.57 -18.95 5.40
CA ILE A 116 -6.17 -18.10 4.26
C ILE A 116 -6.64 -18.75 2.95
N ASP A 117 -6.49 -20.06 2.84
CA ASP A 117 -6.90 -20.82 1.66
C ASP A 117 -8.42 -20.75 1.41
N ASN A 118 -9.24 -20.77 2.46
CA ASN A 118 -10.69 -20.61 2.38
C ASN A 118 -11.10 -19.20 1.94
N TRP A 119 -10.32 -18.16 2.25
CA TRP A 119 -10.56 -16.81 1.73
C TRP A 119 -10.31 -16.74 0.24
N LEU A 120 -9.21 -17.34 -0.23
CA LEU A 120 -8.89 -17.41 -1.67
C LEU A 120 -9.98 -18.16 -2.46
N LYS A 121 -10.59 -19.16 -1.84
CA LYS A 121 -11.71 -19.94 -2.41
C LYS A 121 -13.08 -19.29 -2.24
N GLY A 122 -13.18 -18.17 -1.51
CA GLY A 122 -14.45 -17.50 -1.21
C GLY A 122 -15.38 -18.32 -0.30
N ILE A 123 -14.84 -19.26 0.48
CA ILE A 123 -15.59 -20.12 1.41
C ILE A 123 -15.81 -19.39 2.74
N GLU A 124 -14.80 -18.64 3.19
CA GLU A 124 -14.85 -17.87 4.44
C GLU A 124 -14.67 -16.37 4.18
N MET A 125 -15.28 -15.55 5.04
CA MET A 125 -15.10 -14.11 5.01
C MET A 125 -13.80 -13.71 5.71
N ILE A 126 -13.18 -12.64 5.20
CA ILE A 126 -12.06 -11.99 5.87
C ILE A 126 -12.56 -11.40 7.21
N PRO A 127 -11.85 -11.63 8.33
CA PRO A 127 -12.20 -11.13 9.64
C PRO A 127 -12.29 -9.60 9.68
N GLU A 128 -13.01 -9.09 10.68
CA GLU A 128 -13.09 -7.65 10.91
C GLU A 128 -11.72 -7.04 11.19
N TYR A 129 -11.55 -5.77 10.75
CA TYR A 129 -10.33 -5.00 10.93
C TYR A 129 -9.76 -5.05 12.36
N ARG A 130 -10.63 -5.05 13.39
CA ARG A 130 -10.18 -5.08 14.80
C ARG A 130 -9.45 -6.38 15.13
N ILE A 131 -9.93 -7.51 14.62
CA ILE A 131 -9.32 -8.83 14.82
C ILE A 131 -7.95 -8.84 14.13
N ILE A 132 -7.93 -8.43 12.86
CA ILE A 132 -6.72 -8.35 12.05
C ILE A 132 -5.67 -7.44 12.69
N SER A 133 -6.06 -6.21 13.03
CA SER A 133 -5.15 -5.22 13.60
C SER A 133 -4.59 -5.66 14.95
N LYS A 134 -5.40 -6.34 15.78
CA LYS A 134 -4.93 -6.88 17.05
C LYS A 134 -3.88 -7.97 16.82
N TYR A 135 -4.12 -8.89 15.89
CA TYR A 135 -3.18 -9.96 15.57
C TYR A 135 -1.80 -9.43 15.14
N ILE A 136 -1.78 -8.45 14.23
CA ILE A 136 -0.53 -7.81 13.77
C ILE A 136 0.19 -7.10 14.93
N LYS A 137 -0.55 -6.38 15.77
CA LYS A 137 0.03 -5.60 16.89
C LYS A 137 0.61 -6.47 18.00
N ASP A 138 -0.05 -7.59 18.28
CA ASP A 138 0.34 -8.50 19.36
C ASP A 138 1.45 -9.48 18.92
N SER A 139 1.83 -9.49 17.64
CA SER A 139 2.86 -10.38 17.10
C SER A 139 4.25 -10.06 17.64
N PRO A 140 4.96 -11.05 18.23
CA PRO A 140 6.36 -10.89 18.64
C PRO A 140 7.31 -10.60 17.47
N LYS A 141 7.07 -11.22 16.30
CA LYS A 141 7.89 -11.04 15.08
C LYS A 141 7.92 -9.57 14.66
N LEU A 142 6.76 -8.91 14.72
CA LEU A 142 6.61 -7.52 14.33
C LEU A 142 6.84 -6.52 15.48
N SER A 143 7.24 -6.97 16.66
CA SER A 143 7.26 -6.12 17.86
C SER A 143 8.16 -4.88 17.73
N VAL A 144 9.31 -4.98 17.05
CA VAL A 144 10.23 -3.85 16.85
C VAL A 144 9.64 -2.84 15.86
N ILE A 145 9.23 -3.30 14.68
CA ILE A 145 8.64 -2.42 13.66
C ILE A 145 7.31 -1.82 14.12
N ASN A 146 6.51 -2.56 14.91
CA ASN A 146 5.29 -2.07 15.55
C ASN A 146 5.58 -0.89 16.49
N LYS A 147 6.62 -0.96 17.31
CA LYS A 147 7.01 0.14 18.22
C LYS A 147 7.37 1.39 17.43
N LEU A 148 8.08 1.25 16.32
CA LEU A 148 8.44 2.38 15.46
C LEU A 148 7.21 2.97 14.77
N LEU A 149 6.33 2.13 14.22
CA LEU A 149 5.10 2.56 13.57
C LEU A 149 4.14 3.22 14.57
N GLN A 150 4.16 2.83 15.85
CA GLN A 150 3.27 3.37 16.89
C GLN A 150 3.91 4.50 17.72
N ARG A 151 5.10 4.97 17.34
CA ARG A 151 5.81 6.03 18.08
C ARG A 151 5.04 7.36 18.08
N ASP A 152 4.24 7.61 17.06
CA ASP A 152 3.35 8.76 16.96
C ASP A 152 1.91 8.33 16.59
N ASP A 153 0.98 9.28 16.59
CA ASP A 153 -0.44 9.01 16.30
C ASP A 153 -0.81 9.14 14.82
N ARG A 154 0.17 9.22 13.92
CA ARG A 154 -0.04 9.48 12.47
C ARG A 154 -1.00 8.49 11.85
N TYR A 155 -0.74 7.19 11.96
CA TYR A 155 -1.57 6.15 11.35
C TYR A 155 -2.97 6.10 11.97
N LYS A 156 -3.07 6.36 13.27
CA LYS A 156 -4.37 6.49 13.96
C LYS A 156 -5.15 7.69 13.41
N LYS A 157 -4.49 8.85 13.24
CA LYS A 157 -5.08 10.06 12.68
C LYS A 157 -5.51 9.88 11.21
N THR A 158 -4.68 9.24 10.39
CA THR A 158 -5.00 8.88 9.00
C THR A 158 -6.25 8.02 8.96
N ARG A 159 -6.29 6.94 9.75
CA ARG A 159 -7.46 6.06 9.78
C ARG A 159 -8.72 6.76 10.28
N ASN A 160 -8.60 7.64 11.29
CA ASN A 160 -9.72 8.43 11.79
C ASN A 160 -10.26 9.39 10.73
N ARG A 161 -9.38 10.11 10.00
CA ARG A 161 -9.80 10.96 8.87
C ARG A 161 -10.53 10.17 7.80
N CYS A 162 -9.99 9.02 7.39
CA CYS A 162 -10.67 8.13 6.44
C CYS A 162 -12.08 7.77 6.92
N ASN A 163 -12.22 7.37 8.18
CA ASN A 163 -13.53 7.08 8.78
C ASN A 163 -14.47 8.31 8.79
N ASP A 164 -13.96 9.50 9.15
CA ASP A 164 -14.75 10.73 9.21
C ASP A 164 -15.27 11.17 7.84
N HIS A 165 -14.50 10.93 6.78
CA HIS A 165 -14.91 11.16 5.39
C HIS A 165 -15.92 10.12 4.91
N THR A 166 -15.67 8.83 5.14
CA THR A 166 -16.56 7.74 4.72
C THR A 166 -17.94 7.83 5.37
N HIS A 167 -18.01 8.18 6.65
CA HIS A 167 -19.29 8.29 7.38
C HIS A 167 -19.90 9.70 7.33
N TYR A 168 -19.28 10.63 6.61
CA TYR A 168 -19.70 12.04 6.58
C TYR A 168 -19.89 12.66 7.98
N ASN A 169 -18.96 12.41 8.89
CA ASN A 169 -19.05 12.88 10.28
C ASN A 169 -19.09 14.42 10.39
N PHE A 170 -18.67 15.15 9.35
CA PHE A 170 -18.73 16.60 9.29
C PHE A 170 -19.41 17.07 8.00
N TYR A 171 -20.29 18.08 8.09
CA TYR A 171 -21.02 18.58 6.92
C TYR A 171 -20.10 19.09 5.80
N GLN A 172 -18.94 19.67 6.17
CA GLN A 172 -17.92 20.11 5.21
C GLN A 172 -17.44 18.97 4.29
N HIS A 173 -17.47 17.72 4.74
CA HIS A 173 -17.09 16.56 3.93
C HIS A 173 -18.09 16.29 2.80
N TYR A 174 -19.39 16.56 3.01
CA TYR A 174 -20.39 16.51 1.92
C TYR A 174 -20.06 17.53 0.83
N LEU A 175 -19.59 18.72 1.21
CA LEU A 175 -19.27 19.79 0.27
C LEU A 175 -18.02 19.48 -0.57
N LEU A 176 -17.13 18.60 -0.11
CA LEU A 176 -15.92 18.22 -0.85
C LEU A 176 -16.20 17.35 -2.08
N ASN A 177 -17.42 16.83 -2.21
CA ASN A 177 -17.91 16.21 -3.42
C ASN A 177 -18.73 17.16 -4.28
N ASN A 178 -18.87 18.44 -3.94
CA ASN A 178 -19.58 19.41 -4.78
C ASN A 178 -18.57 20.38 -5.42
N ASN A 179 -18.43 20.31 -6.74
CA ASN A 179 -17.50 21.17 -7.50
C ASN A 179 -18.11 22.54 -7.83
N ASN A 180 -19.41 22.72 -7.64
CA ASN A 180 -20.10 23.99 -7.92
C ASN A 180 -19.95 25.00 -6.77
N ILE A 181 -19.39 24.58 -5.63
CA ILE A 181 -19.16 25.42 -4.47
C ILE A 181 -17.67 25.77 -4.42
N TYR A 182 -17.36 27.06 -4.46
CA TYR A 182 -16.02 27.54 -4.21
C TYR A 182 -15.62 27.20 -2.76
N ASN A 183 -14.56 26.42 -2.62
CA ASN A 183 -13.97 26.07 -1.34
C ASN A 183 -12.46 26.25 -1.42
N SER A 184 -11.97 27.36 -0.86
CA SER A 184 -10.55 27.72 -0.84
C SER A 184 -9.66 26.71 -0.12
N ASN A 185 -10.23 25.77 0.65
CA ASN A 185 -9.47 24.74 1.35
C ASN A 185 -9.27 23.45 0.55
N ARG A 186 -9.78 23.34 -0.69
CA ARG A 186 -9.65 22.11 -1.50
C ARG A 186 -8.20 21.69 -1.71
N THR A 187 -7.30 22.63 -2.02
CA THR A 187 -5.86 22.35 -2.12
C THR A 187 -5.29 21.84 -0.79
N ASN A 188 -5.67 22.45 0.34
CA ASN A 188 -5.26 21.99 1.67
C ASN A 188 -5.72 20.54 1.93
N TYR A 189 -6.92 20.16 1.50
CA TYR A 189 -7.37 18.77 1.58
C TYR A 189 -6.51 17.82 0.74
N LEU A 190 -6.06 18.24 -0.45
CA LEU A 190 -5.12 17.44 -1.26
C LEU A 190 -3.75 17.29 -0.57
N VAL A 191 -3.25 18.34 0.09
CA VAL A 191 -2.00 18.27 0.87
C VAL A 191 -2.12 17.27 2.03
N ILE A 192 -3.26 17.25 2.73
CA ILE A 192 -3.51 16.29 3.81
C ILE A 192 -3.67 14.87 3.24
N PHE A 193 -4.43 14.73 2.15
CA PHE A 193 -4.63 13.45 1.47
C PHE A 193 -3.30 12.83 1.03
N ALA A 194 -2.40 13.65 0.47
CA ALA A 194 -1.05 13.24 0.06
C ALA A 194 -0.24 12.66 1.22
N LYS A 195 -0.30 13.30 2.39
CA LYS A 195 0.37 12.80 3.60
C LYS A 195 -0.27 11.51 4.13
N ASP A 196 -1.58 11.39 4.00
CA ASP A 196 -2.32 10.21 4.45
C ASP A 196 -1.99 8.98 3.61
N ILE A 197 -2.03 9.11 2.27
CA ILE A 197 -1.68 7.99 1.40
C ILE A 197 -0.19 7.63 1.50
N GLU A 198 0.71 8.60 1.61
CA GLU A 198 2.14 8.37 1.88
C GLU A 198 2.34 7.58 3.18
N SER A 199 1.57 7.92 4.22
CA SER A 199 1.63 7.20 5.49
C SER A 199 1.21 5.74 5.31
N VAL A 200 0.05 5.48 4.70
CA VAL A 200 -0.43 4.10 4.46
C VAL A 200 0.59 3.31 3.63
N PHE A 201 1.13 3.92 2.57
CA PHE A 201 2.14 3.33 1.71
C PHE A 201 3.41 2.94 2.50
N ILE A 202 3.99 3.87 3.28
CA ILE A 202 5.15 3.58 4.13
C ILE A 202 4.86 2.47 5.15
N GLN A 203 3.68 2.49 5.78
CA GLN A 203 3.30 1.45 6.74
C GLN A 203 3.24 0.07 6.08
N HIS A 204 2.67 -0.01 4.88
CA HIS A 204 2.59 -1.26 4.14
C HIS A 204 3.97 -1.78 3.80
N LEU A 205 4.84 -0.97 3.18
CA LEU A 205 6.19 -1.38 2.82
C LEU A 205 7.04 -1.75 4.03
N ALA A 206 6.89 -1.02 5.15
CA ALA A 206 7.60 -1.32 6.38
C ALA A 206 7.28 -2.73 6.88
N TYR A 207 6.01 -3.15 6.86
CA TYR A 207 5.68 -4.53 7.24
C TYR A 207 6.05 -5.54 6.16
N THR A 208 5.82 -5.24 4.88
CA THR A 208 6.13 -6.15 3.77
C THR A 208 7.60 -6.51 3.73
N PHE A 209 8.49 -5.52 3.74
CA PHE A 209 9.94 -5.77 3.71
C PHE A 209 10.48 -6.37 5.00
N TYR A 210 9.76 -6.21 6.11
CA TYR A 210 10.12 -6.84 7.38
C TYR A 210 9.67 -8.30 7.45
N LEU A 211 8.56 -8.67 6.81
CA LEU A 211 8.06 -10.05 6.78
C LEU A 211 8.66 -10.87 5.63
N ASN A 212 8.78 -10.27 4.45
CA ASN A 212 9.14 -10.92 3.20
C ASN A 212 10.28 -10.14 2.55
N ASP A 213 11.44 -10.14 3.19
CA ASP A 213 12.57 -9.32 2.73
C ASP A 213 13.08 -9.71 1.33
N HIS A 214 12.99 -10.99 0.98
CA HIS A 214 13.22 -11.50 -0.38
C HIS A 214 12.36 -10.85 -1.48
N TYR A 215 11.25 -10.17 -1.15
CA TYR A 215 10.50 -9.38 -2.14
C TYR A 215 11.27 -8.15 -2.64
N MET A 216 12.37 -7.79 -1.98
CA MET A 216 13.27 -6.74 -2.45
C MET A 216 14.25 -7.24 -3.51
N MET A 217 14.35 -8.56 -3.73
CA MET A 217 15.38 -9.17 -4.59
C MET A 217 15.26 -8.73 -6.04
N SER A 218 16.41 -8.47 -6.67
CA SER A 218 16.50 -8.23 -8.11
C SER A 218 16.26 -9.52 -8.90
N SER A 219 15.78 -9.40 -10.14
CA SER A 219 15.55 -10.57 -10.98
C SER A 219 16.84 -11.21 -11.48
N ASP A 220 17.99 -10.50 -11.43
CA ASP A 220 19.27 -10.94 -12.00
C ASP A 220 19.63 -12.39 -11.63
N TYR A 221 19.45 -12.76 -10.36
CA TYR A 221 19.74 -14.12 -9.89
C TYR A 221 18.82 -15.17 -10.54
N ILE A 222 17.51 -14.91 -10.57
CA ILE A 222 16.52 -15.83 -11.14
C ILE A 222 16.63 -15.88 -12.66
N ASP A 223 16.84 -14.74 -13.32
CA ASP A 223 17.02 -14.64 -14.76
C ASP A 223 18.25 -15.43 -15.22
N CYS A 224 19.36 -15.39 -14.46
CA CYS A 224 20.53 -16.23 -14.74
C CYS A 224 20.17 -17.73 -14.67
N LEU A 225 19.47 -18.16 -13.62
CA LEU A 225 19.05 -19.55 -13.45
C LEU A 225 18.11 -20.01 -14.57
N ASP A 226 17.14 -19.19 -14.97
CA ASP A 226 16.20 -19.48 -16.05
C ASP A 226 16.90 -19.61 -17.41
N MET A 227 17.99 -18.84 -17.60
CA MET A 227 18.83 -18.93 -18.79
C MET A 227 19.89 -20.04 -18.72
N GLY A 228 20.00 -20.77 -17.61
CA GLY A 228 21.03 -21.79 -17.39
C GLY A 228 22.45 -21.21 -17.26
N ILE A 229 22.56 -19.94 -16.88
CA ILE A 229 23.80 -19.21 -16.62
C ILE A 229 24.10 -19.29 -15.12
N GLN A 230 25.37 -19.51 -14.75
CA GLN A 230 25.79 -19.46 -13.35
C GLN A 230 25.59 -18.03 -12.81
N PRO A 231 24.75 -17.81 -11.77
CA PRO A 231 24.58 -16.49 -11.19
C PRO A 231 25.86 -15.98 -10.56
N GLU A 232 26.03 -14.66 -10.54
CA GLU A 232 27.12 -14.00 -9.83
C GLU A 232 27.04 -14.28 -8.33
N GLU A 233 28.19 -14.35 -7.67
CA GLU A 233 28.26 -14.53 -6.22
C GLU A 233 27.46 -13.43 -5.50
N ASP A 234 26.65 -13.82 -4.52
CA ASP A 234 25.78 -12.96 -3.72
C ASP A 234 24.67 -12.20 -4.49
N SER A 235 24.46 -12.48 -5.78
CA SER A 235 23.40 -11.84 -6.57
C SER A 235 21.98 -12.11 -6.06
N GLN A 236 21.78 -13.18 -5.28
CA GLN A 236 20.53 -13.46 -4.57
C GLN A 236 20.18 -12.44 -3.47
N TYR A 237 21.13 -11.57 -3.09
CA TYR A 237 20.91 -10.51 -2.09
C TYR A 237 20.83 -9.13 -2.73
N TRP A 238 20.96 -9.01 -4.05
CA TRP A 238 20.85 -7.73 -4.74
C TRP A 238 19.42 -7.19 -4.68
N VAL A 239 19.28 -5.88 -4.53
CA VAL A 239 17.98 -5.21 -4.44
C VAL A 239 17.56 -4.68 -5.80
N ALA A 240 16.30 -4.92 -6.19
CA ALA A 240 15.75 -4.39 -7.43
C ALA A 240 15.78 -2.85 -7.44
N ASN A 241 16.13 -2.25 -8.59
CA ASN A 241 16.30 -0.79 -8.70
C ASN A 241 15.07 0.02 -8.24
N PHE A 242 13.86 -0.42 -8.59
CA PHE A 242 12.62 0.27 -8.21
C PHE A 242 12.35 0.22 -6.70
N ILE A 243 12.82 -0.84 -6.02
CA ILE A 243 12.76 -0.97 -4.56
C ILE A 243 13.73 0.03 -3.92
N GLN A 244 14.98 0.05 -4.38
CA GLN A 244 16.00 0.97 -3.87
C GLN A 244 15.55 2.43 -4.03
N GLU A 245 14.97 2.76 -5.18
CA GLU A 245 14.49 4.11 -5.46
C GLU A 245 13.38 4.55 -4.47
N ILE A 246 12.37 3.71 -4.26
CA ILE A 246 11.29 4.00 -3.30
C ILE A 246 11.79 4.02 -1.86
N PHE A 247 12.72 3.12 -1.52
CA PHE A 247 13.33 3.08 -0.21
C PHE A 247 14.05 4.39 0.10
N ASP A 248 14.89 4.89 -0.80
CA ASP A 248 15.63 6.15 -0.59
C ASP A 248 14.72 7.38 -0.63
N LYS A 249 13.87 7.50 -1.66
CA LYS A 249 13.06 8.71 -1.87
C LYS A 249 11.89 8.84 -0.91
N VAL A 250 11.34 7.72 -0.42
CA VAL A 250 10.15 7.73 0.43
C VAL A 250 10.49 7.26 1.84
N ILE A 251 10.92 6.02 2.03
CA ILE A 251 11.06 5.43 3.38
C ILE A 251 12.16 6.14 4.17
N LYS A 252 13.38 6.19 3.65
CA LYS A 252 14.56 6.82 4.27
C LYS A 252 14.36 8.30 4.52
N THR A 253 13.77 9.01 3.55
CA THR A 253 13.51 10.44 3.63
C THR A 253 12.42 10.80 4.65
N LYS A 254 11.36 10.00 4.77
CA LYS A 254 10.18 10.34 5.61
C LYS A 254 10.16 9.65 6.96
N ARG A 255 10.80 8.48 7.06
CA ARG A 255 10.84 7.58 8.23
C ARG A 255 12.20 6.88 8.31
N TYR A 256 13.25 7.67 8.48
CA TYR A 256 14.62 7.16 8.64
C TYR A 256 14.75 6.10 9.74
N ASP A 257 13.96 6.23 10.81
CA ASP A 257 13.89 5.24 11.89
C ASP A 257 13.40 3.86 11.43
N ILE A 258 12.44 3.82 10.50
CA ILE A 258 11.96 2.59 9.87
C ILE A 258 12.99 2.06 8.87
N ALA A 259 13.61 2.95 8.09
CA ALA A 259 14.63 2.57 7.11
C ALA A 259 15.80 1.85 7.78
N GLU A 260 16.31 2.38 8.88
CA GLU A 260 17.40 1.76 9.65
C GLU A 260 17.00 0.39 10.22
N GLU A 261 15.76 0.24 10.68
CA GLU A 261 15.28 -1.04 11.19
C GLU A 261 15.16 -2.10 10.09
N ILE A 262 14.61 -1.75 8.92
CA ILE A 262 14.54 -2.66 7.77
C ILE A 262 15.96 -3.12 7.39
N LYS A 263 16.92 -2.20 7.28
CA LYS A 263 18.31 -2.52 6.95
C LYS A 263 19.00 -3.43 7.96
N ARG A 264 18.66 -3.32 9.25
CA ARG A 264 19.20 -4.19 10.30
C ARG A 264 18.57 -5.58 10.30
N HIS A 265 17.32 -5.67 9.85
CA HIS A 265 16.57 -6.92 9.87
C HIS A 265 16.82 -7.79 8.63
N THR A 266 16.98 -7.17 7.47
CA THR A 266 17.10 -7.87 6.19
C THR A 266 18.51 -8.38 5.92
N THR A 267 18.59 -9.45 5.13
CA THR A 267 19.85 -9.91 4.51
C THR A 267 20.12 -9.27 3.14
N MET A 268 19.15 -8.55 2.59
CA MET A 268 19.24 -7.89 1.29
C MET A 268 20.21 -6.69 1.34
N GLN A 269 20.92 -6.44 0.24
CA GLN A 269 21.91 -5.37 0.10
C GLN A 269 21.26 -4.00 -0.13
N LEU A 270 20.44 -3.57 0.83
CA LEU A 270 19.67 -2.33 0.78
C LEU A 270 20.53 -1.09 1.16
N GLY A 271 20.52 -0.06 0.32
CA GLY A 271 21.37 1.14 0.38
C GLY A 271 21.13 2.13 1.53
#